data_AF-A0A6L3XQR3-F1
#
_entry.id   AF-A0A6L3XQR3-F1
#
_cell.length_a   1.000
_cell.length_b   1.000
_cell.length_c   1.000
_cell.angle_alpha   90.00
_cell.angle_beta   90.00
_cell.angle_gamma   90.00
#
_symmetry.space_group_name_H-M   'P 1'
#
loop_
_entity.id
_entity.type
_entity.pdbx_description
1 polymer ?
#
loop_
_entity_poly.entity_id
_entity_poly.type
_entity_poly.pdbx_seq_one_letter_code
_entity_poly.pdbx_strand_id
1 'polypeptide(L)'
;MLKVFLLFILLIAGIVLGPMLAGHQGYVLIQTDNYNIETSVTGLVIILILGVVVLLAVEWLLRRIFRTGVHTRGWFVGRKRRRARKQTEQALLKLAEGDYQQVEKLMSKNADHAEQPVVNYLLAAEAAQQRGDEARANQHLERASELSTKDPIPVEITRVRLQLARNENHAARHGVDRLLEITPRHPEVLRLAEQAYIRTGAWGSLLDIIPSMAKADVGDDEHRDELQRLAWIGLMVQARADLGSDGLKTWWKNQSRKTRQQVPLQVAMAEHLIECDDNDT
;
A
#
# COMPACT_ATOMS: atom_id res chain seq x y z
N MET A 1 36.84 -34.33 0.72
CA MET A 1 35.82 -35.38 0.56
C MET A 1 36.36 -36.61 -0.17
N LEU A 2 36.90 -36.50 -1.40
CA LEU A 2 37.38 -37.67 -2.17
C LEU A 2 38.52 -38.46 -1.49
N LYS A 3 39.50 -37.76 -0.88
CA LYS A 3 40.63 -38.40 -0.18
C LYS A 3 40.20 -39.21 1.06
N VAL A 4 39.17 -38.74 1.78
CA VAL A 4 38.62 -39.43 2.96
C VAL A 4 37.82 -40.66 2.54
N PHE A 5 37.09 -40.55 1.42
CA PHE A 5 36.36 -41.68 0.83
C PHE A 5 37.29 -42.80 0.33
N LEU A 6 38.41 -42.44 -0.31
CA LEU A 6 39.44 -43.40 -0.74
C LEU A 6 40.09 -44.12 0.45
N LEU A 7 40.39 -43.40 1.53
CA LEU A 7 40.92 -43.97 2.76
C LEU A 7 39.93 -44.93 3.43
N PHE A 8 38.64 -44.60 3.39
CA PHE A 8 37.57 -45.44 3.93
C PHE A 8 37.39 -46.73 3.12
N ILE A 9 37.46 -46.66 1.79
CA ILE A 9 37.45 -47.84 0.91
C ILE A 9 38.66 -48.73 1.19
N LEU A 10 39.85 -48.15 1.35
CA LEU A 10 41.07 -48.90 1.65
C LEU A 10 41.00 -49.60 3.02
N LEU A 11 40.40 -48.95 4.02
CA LEU A 11 40.18 -49.50 5.35
C LEU A 11 39.16 -50.65 5.33
N ILE A 12 38.04 -50.50 4.61
CA ILE A 12 37.07 -51.57 4.41
C ILE A 12 37.73 -52.75 3.67
N ALA A 13 38.50 -52.48 2.62
CA ALA A 13 39.23 -53.51 1.89
C ALA A 13 40.20 -54.28 2.80
N GLY A 14 40.91 -53.59 3.71
CA GLY A 14 41.79 -54.23 4.69
C GLY A 14 41.05 -55.11 5.71
N ILE A 15 39.91 -54.64 6.24
CA ILE A 15 39.07 -55.39 7.19
C ILE A 15 38.42 -56.61 6.53
N VAL A 16 38.12 -56.54 5.23
CA VAL A 16 37.48 -57.63 4.47
C VAL A 16 38.51 -58.66 3.99
N LEU A 17 39.63 -58.21 3.44
CA LEU A 17 40.65 -59.10 2.87
C LEU A 17 41.54 -59.74 3.96
N GLY A 18 41.76 -59.05 5.08
CA GLY A 18 42.62 -59.55 6.18
C GLY A 18 42.18 -60.90 6.74
N PRO A 19 40.91 -61.08 7.14
CA PRO A 19 40.41 -62.35 7.67
C PRO A 19 40.33 -63.46 6.61
N MET A 20 40.08 -63.11 5.35
CA MET A 20 40.02 -64.06 4.23
C MET A 20 41.39 -64.69 3.95
N LEU A 21 42.47 -63.94 4.19
CA LEU A 21 43.86 -64.41 4.08
C LEU A 21 44.34 -65.17 5.33
N ALA A 22 43.70 -64.98 6.49
CA ALA A 22 44.11 -65.55 7.78
C ALA A 22 43.55 -66.96 8.08
N GLY A 23 42.76 -67.55 7.18
CA GLY A 23 42.39 -68.98 7.23
C GLY A 23 41.40 -69.41 8.33
N HIS A 24 40.90 -68.49 9.15
CA HIS A 24 39.92 -68.78 10.22
C HIS A 24 38.58 -68.11 9.95
N GLN A 25 37.72 -68.80 9.22
CA GLN A 25 36.38 -68.32 8.87
C GLN A 25 35.37 -68.84 9.88
N GLY A 26 35.15 -68.10 10.97
CA GLY A 26 33.98 -68.33 11.83
C GLY A 26 32.70 -68.23 11.00
N TYR A 27 31.71 -69.09 11.28
CA TYR A 27 30.42 -69.08 10.60
C TYR A 27 29.31 -68.54 11.52
N VAL A 28 28.32 -67.89 10.92
CA VAL A 28 27.11 -67.42 11.57
C VAL A 28 25.94 -68.13 10.91
N LEU A 29 25.20 -68.90 11.71
CA LEU A 29 23.93 -69.49 11.31
C LEU A 29 22.81 -68.61 11.86
N ILE A 30 22.02 -68.03 10.97
CA ILE A 30 20.77 -67.35 11.33
C ILE A 30 19.64 -68.31 11.00
N GLN A 31 19.04 -68.89 12.05
CA GLN A 31 17.94 -69.84 11.95
C GLN A 31 16.62 -69.14 12.25
N THR A 32 15.71 -69.17 11.28
CA THR A 32 14.30 -68.75 11.39
C THR A 32 13.40 -69.97 11.15
N ASP A 33 12.13 -69.94 11.54
CA ASP A 33 11.19 -71.09 11.50
C ASP A 33 11.19 -71.90 10.18
N ASN A 34 11.42 -71.26 9.02
CA ASN A 34 11.46 -71.92 7.70
C ASN A 34 12.74 -71.64 6.88
N TYR A 35 13.72 -70.91 7.41
CA TYR A 35 14.92 -70.51 6.65
C TYR A 35 16.18 -70.55 7.50
N ASN A 36 17.17 -71.30 7.00
CA ASN A 36 18.52 -71.34 7.55
C ASN A 36 19.44 -70.57 6.60
N ILE A 37 19.94 -69.42 7.05
CA ILE A 37 20.92 -68.64 6.30
C ILE A 37 22.28 -68.88 6.96
N GLU A 38 23.14 -69.60 6.25
CA GLU A 38 24.54 -69.81 6.62
C GLU A 38 25.40 -68.76 5.94
N THR A 39 26.00 -67.87 6.72
CA THR A 39 26.98 -66.89 6.22
C THR A 39 28.26 -66.97 7.03
N SER A 40 29.38 -66.59 6.43
CA SER A 40 30.60 -66.36 7.22
C SER A 40 30.45 -65.11 8.10
N VAL A 41 31.16 -65.07 9.23
CA VAL A 41 31.27 -63.86 10.08
C VAL A 41 31.76 -62.68 9.24
N THR A 42 32.70 -62.90 8.33
CA THR A 42 33.19 -61.89 7.39
C THR A 42 32.10 -61.39 6.44
N GLY A 43 31.26 -62.29 5.91
CA GLY A 43 30.12 -61.96 5.06
C GLY A 43 29.08 -61.11 5.79
N LEU A 44 28.78 -61.45 7.05
CA LEU A 44 27.86 -60.67 7.88
C LEU A 44 28.37 -59.26 8.14
N VAL A 45 29.66 -59.11 8.46
CA VAL A 45 30.31 -57.81 8.67
C VAL A 45 30.29 -56.97 7.38
N ILE A 46 30.54 -57.58 6.21
CA ILE A 46 30.45 -56.90 4.92
C ILE A 46 29.03 -56.38 4.69
N ILE A 47 28.01 -57.21 4.89
CA ILE A 47 26.60 -56.83 4.67
C ILE A 47 26.22 -55.68 5.61
N LEU A 48 26.67 -55.71 6.87
CA LEU A 48 26.38 -54.66 7.85
C LEU A 48 27.06 -53.33 7.48
N ILE A 49 28.34 -53.37 7.07
CA ILE A 49 29.06 -52.18 6.58
C ILE A 49 28.37 -51.63 5.33
N LEU A 50 28.01 -52.49 4.37
CA LEU A 50 27.32 -52.09 3.15
C LEU A 50 25.97 -51.44 3.46
N GLY A 51 25.22 -52.01 4.41
CA GLY A 51 23.94 -51.48 4.89
C GLY A 51 24.07 -50.08 5.46
N VAL A 52 25.09 -49.83 6.30
CA VAL A 52 25.37 -48.49 6.85
C VAL A 52 25.77 -47.51 5.75
N VAL A 53 26.60 -47.91 4.79
CA VAL A 53 27.00 -47.06 3.66
C VAL A 53 25.79 -46.67 2.80
N VAL A 54 24.90 -47.63 2.50
CA VAL A 54 23.66 -47.37 1.74
C VAL A 54 22.76 -46.41 2.52
N LEU A 55 22.57 -46.63 3.83
CA LEU A 55 21.75 -45.76 4.66
C LEU A 55 22.28 -44.32 4.72
N LEU A 56 23.60 -44.14 4.86
CA LEU A 56 24.25 -42.83 4.81
C LEU A 56 24.15 -42.18 3.41
N ALA A 57 24.25 -42.96 2.33
CA ALA A 57 24.08 -42.46 0.98
C ALA A 57 22.64 -41.98 0.71
N VAL A 58 21.64 -42.73 1.19
CA VAL A 58 20.22 -42.36 1.13
C VAL A 58 19.98 -41.09 1.96
N GLU A 59 20.51 -41.01 3.18
CA GLU A 59 20.40 -39.81 4.03
C GLU A 59 21.06 -38.60 3.39
N TRP A 60 22.22 -38.77 2.75
CA TRP A 60 22.90 -37.70 2.00
C TRP A 60 22.09 -37.24 0.79
N LEU A 61 21.51 -38.17 0.03
CA LEU A 61 20.68 -37.87 -1.14
C LEU A 61 19.40 -37.13 -0.73
N LEU A 62 18.71 -37.60 0.32
CA LEU A 62 17.54 -36.94 0.88
C LEU A 62 17.90 -35.53 1.38
N ARG A 63 18.97 -35.38 2.17
CA ARG A 63 19.44 -34.05 2.62
C ARG A 63 19.78 -33.14 1.44
N ARG A 64 20.38 -33.64 0.36
CA ARG A 64 20.70 -32.87 -0.84
C ARG A 64 19.44 -32.36 -1.54
N ILE A 65 18.43 -33.22 -1.71
CA ILE A 65 17.16 -32.87 -2.36
C ILE A 65 16.38 -31.86 -1.51
N PHE A 66 16.21 -32.12 -0.21
CA PHE A 66 15.47 -31.22 0.69
C PHE A 66 16.18 -29.88 0.92
N ARG A 67 17.52 -29.87 1.02
CA ARG A 67 18.31 -28.63 1.20
C ARG A 67 18.38 -27.78 -0.08
N THR A 68 18.18 -28.38 -1.26
CA THR A 68 18.01 -27.65 -2.53
C THR A 68 16.58 -27.10 -2.67
N GLY A 69 15.57 -27.82 -2.14
CA GLY A 69 14.17 -27.39 -2.13
C GLY A 69 13.91 -26.03 -1.44
N VAL A 70 14.67 -25.73 -0.38
CA VAL A 70 14.58 -24.46 0.35
C VAL A 70 15.12 -23.26 -0.46
N HIS A 71 16.11 -23.46 -1.33
CA HIS A 71 16.63 -22.41 -2.23
C HIS A 71 15.71 -22.17 -3.44
N THR A 72 15.02 -23.19 -3.94
CA THR A 72 14.06 -23.02 -5.04
C THR A 72 12.81 -22.25 -4.62
N ARG A 73 12.31 -22.43 -3.39
CA ARG A 73 11.10 -21.72 -2.92
C ARG A 73 11.30 -20.20 -2.85
N GLY A 74 12.47 -19.74 -2.41
CA GLY A 74 12.86 -18.33 -2.44
C GLY A 74 13.05 -17.77 -3.86
N TRP A 75 13.55 -18.56 -4.80
CA TRP A 75 13.75 -18.15 -6.20
C TRP A 75 12.43 -17.92 -6.95
N PHE A 76 11.39 -18.74 -6.70
CA PHE A 76 10.06 -18.54 -7.28
C PHE A 76 9.35 -17.29 -6.73
N VAL A 77 9.43 -17.04 -5.42
CA VAL A 77 8.87 -15.83 -4.79
C VAL A 77 9.62 -14.57 -5.28
N GLY A 78 10.95 -14.64 -5.35
CA GLY A 78 11.79 -13.56 -5.86
C GLY A 78 11.49 -13.20 -7.32
N ARG A 79 11.16 -14.16 -8.19
CA ARG A 79 10.78 -13.90 -9.59
C ARG A 79 9.46 -13.13 -9.70
N LYS A 80 8.44 -13.48 -8.89
CA LYS A 80 7.16 -12.75 -8.88
C LYS A 80 7.34 -11.30 -8.43
N ARG A 81 8.08 -11.06 -7.35
CA ARG A 81 8.39 -9.71 -6.85
C ARG A 81 9.18 -8.88 -7.88
N ARG A 82 10.20 -9.46 -8.52
CA ARG A 82 10.94 -8.80 -9.61
C ARG A 82 10.04 -8.44 -10.80
N ARG A 83 9.09 -9.31 -11.14
CA ARG A 83 8.14 -9.04 -12.22
C ARG A 83 7.17 -7.93 -11.86
N ALA A 84 6.61 -7.95 -10.65
CA ALA A 84 5.73 -6.89 -10.15
C ALA A 84 6.45 -5.54 -10.15
N ARG A 85 7.70 -5.49 -9.67
CA ARG A 85 8.54 -4.29 -9.70
C ARG A 85 8.75 -3.75 -11.12
N LYS A 86 9.11 -4.60 -12.08
CA LYS A 86 9.26 -4.19 -13.48
C LYS A 86 7.95 -3.64 -14.06
N GLN A 87 6.80 -4.18 -13.66
CA GLN A 87 5.51 -3.69 -14.11
C GLN A 87 5.16 -2.35 -13.48
N THR A 88 5.45 -2.14 -12.19
CA THR A 88 5.32 -0.82 -11.56
C THR A 88 6.22 0.20 -12.26
N GLU A 89 7.48 -0.13 -12.54
CA GLU A 89 8.41 0.75 -13.27
C GLU A 89 7.85 1.13 -14.66
N GLN A 90 7.34 0.15 -15.42
CA GLN A 90 6.69 0.40 -16.71
C GLN A 90 5.40 1.21 -16.58
N ALA A 91 4.60 0.94 -15.56
CA ALA A 91 3.36 1.67 -15.31
C ALA A 91 3.63 3.14 -14.98
N LEU A 92 4.69 3.46 -14.23
CA LEU A 92 5.08 4.83 -13.93
C LEU A 92 5.52 5.59 -15.20
N LEU A 93 6.21 4.92 -16.13
CA LEU A 93 6.50 5.50 -17.44
C LEU A 93 5.21 5.78 -18.23
N LYS A 94 4.27 4.82 -18.26
CA LYS A 94 2.96 5.01 -18.90
C LYS A 94 2.11 6.09 -18.25
N LEU A 95 2.25 6.29 -16.94
CA LEU A 95 1.60 7.37 -16.22
C LEU A 95 2.14 8.73 -16.68
N ALA A 96 3.45 8.85 -16.86
CA ALA A 96 4.07 10.05 -17.42
C ALA A 96 3.69 10.31 -18.88
N GLU A 97 3.46 9.24 -19.66
CA GLU A 97 2.94 9.34 -21.04
C GLU A 97 1.43 9.69 -21.10
N GLY A 98 0.71 9.63 -19.97
CA GLY A 98 -0.74 9.82 -19.92
C GLY A 98 -1.57 8.63 -20.39
N ASP A 99 -0.96 7.45 -20.59
CA ASP A 99 -1.67 6.23 -20.98
C ASP A 99 -2.28 5.54 -19.75
N TYR A 100 -3.38 6.11 -19.26
CA TYR A 100 -4.08 5.60 -18.08
C TYR A 100 -4.62 4.18 -18.23
N GLN A 101 -4.87 3.72 -19.46
CA GLN A 101 -5.34 2.35 -19.70
C GLN A 101 -4.24 1.34 -19.41
N GLN A 102 -3.00 1.62 -19.87
CA GLN A 102 -1.86 0.77 -19.57
C GLN A 102 -1.44 0.87 -18.10
N VAL A 103 -1.51 2.06 -17.49
CA VAL A 103 -1.25 2.24 -16.05
C VAL A 103 -2.13 1.33 -15.23
N GLU A 104 -3.45 1.41 -15.39
CA GLU A 104 -4.41 0.63 -14.62
C GLU A 104 -4.14 -0.88 -14.76
N LYS A 105 -3.90 -1.34 -15.98
CA LYS A 105 -3.62 -2.75 -16.28
C LYS A 105 -2.32 -3.23 -15.66
N LEU A 106 -1.26 -2.42 -15.71
CA LEU A 106 0.05 -2.81 -15.19
C LEU A 106 0.11 -2.73 -13.67
N MET A 107 -0.55 -1.73 -13.07
CA MET A 107 -0.61 -1.53 -11.63
C MET A 107 -1.46 -2.61 -10.95
N SER A 108 -2.62 -2.98 -11.50
CA SER A 108 -3.53 -3.97 -10.89
C SER A 108 -3.06 -5.43 -11.06
N LYS A 109 -2.49 -5.80 -12.22
CA LYS A 109 -2.26 -7.20 -12.61
C LYS A 109 -1.41 -8.03 -11.65
N ASN A 110 -0.45 -7.42 -10.94
CA ASN A 110 0.36 -8.09 -9.94
C ASN A 110 0.56 -7.24 -8.67
N ALA A 111 -0.41 -6.36 -8.37
CA ALA A 111 -0.35 -5.45 -7.22
C ALA A 111 -0.08 -6.20 -5.90
N ASP A 112 -0.76 -7.33 -5.67
CA ASP A 112 -0.63 -8.13 -4.44
C ASP A 112 0.80 -8.68 -4.20
N HIS A 113 1.63 -8.74 -5.25
CA HIS A 113 3.01 -9.21 -5.18
C HIS A 113 4.03 -8.06 -5.25
N ALA A 114 3.55 -6.82 -5.35
CA ALA A 114 4.38 -5.63 -5.33
C ALA A 114 4.95 -5.37 -3.93
N GLU A 115 5.98 -4.55 -3.84
CA GLU A 115 6.57 -4.16 -2.55
C GLU A 115 5.60 -3.30 -1.73
N GLN A 116 4.78 -2.48 -2.42
CA GLN A 116 3.73 -1.64 -1.83
C GLN A 116 2.41 -1.84 -2.60
N PRO A 117 1.64 -2.89 -2.29
CA PRO A 117 0.38 -3.18 -2.98
C PRO A 117 -0.64 -2.04 -2.93
N VAL A 118 -0.74 -1.35 -1.78
CA VAL A 118 -1.68 -0.22 -1.58
C VAL A 118 -1.44 0.88 -2.61
N VAL A 119 -0.18 1.31 -2.81
CA VAL A 119 0.17 2.37 -3.75
C VAL A 119 -0.21 2.00 -5.18
N ASN A 120 0.05 0.76 -5.60
CA ASN A 120 -0.33 0.27 -6.92
C ASN A 120 -1.85 0.34 -7.13
N TYR A 121 -2.66 -0.08 -6.15
CA TYR A 121 -4.12 -0.01 -6.28
C TYR A 121 -4.64 1.43 -6.25
N LEU A 122 -4.05 2.33 -5.46
CA LEU A 122 -4.43 3.75 -5.48
C LEU A 122 -4.15 4.39 -6.86
N LEU A 123 -2.97 4.14 -7.44
CA LEU A 123 -2.64 4.64 -8.78
C LEU A 123 -3.51 3.99 -9.86
N ALA A 124 -3.90 2.73 -9.71
CA ALA A 124 -4.86 2.08 -10.59
C ALA A 124 -6.26 2.72 -10.48
N ALA A 125 -6.70 3.06 -9.27
CA ALA A 125 -7.97 3.75 -9.05
C ALA A 125 -7.98 5.13 -9.70
N GLU A 126 -6.91 5.91 -9.56
CA GLU A 126 -6.76 7.21 -10.21
C GLU A 126 -6.74 7.09 -11.74
N ALA A 127 -5.99 6.13 -12.28
CA ALA A 127 -5.96 5.90 -13.71
C ALA A 127 -7.32 5.48 -14.28
N ALA A 128 -8.08 4.64 -13.56
CA ALA A 128 -9.45 4.29 -13.93
C ALA A 128 -10.39 5.52 -13.89
N GLN A 129 -10.24 6.39 -12.88
CA GLN A 129 -11.01 7.63 -12.77
C GLN A 129 -10.73 8.59 -13.93
N GLN A 130 -9.46 8.76 -14.34
CA GLN A 130 -9.09 9.59 -15.49
C GLN A 130 -9.69 9.10 -16.81
N ARG A 131 -10.06 7.82 -16.88
CA ARG A 131 -10.76 7.22 -18.02
C ARG A 131 -12.28 7.31 -17.91
N GLY A 132 -12.81 7.83 -16.81
CA GLY A 132 -14.25 7.85 -16.52
C GLY A 132 -14.84 6.50 -16.11
N ASP A 133 -14.02 5.49 -15.79
CA ASP A 133 -14.50 4.18 -15.32
C ASP A 133 -14.60 4.17 -13.79
N GLU A 134 -15.70 4.73 -13.29
CA GLU A 134 -15.92 4.92 -11.84
C GLU A 134 -16.05 3.59 -11.09
N ALA A 135 -16.67 2.59 -11.70
CA ALA A 135 -16.86 1.26 -11.11
C ALA A 135 -15.52 0.60 -10.83
N ARG A 136 -14.60 0.63 -11.81
CA ARG A 136 -13.25 0.11 -11.61
C ARG A 136 -12.43 0.93 -10.62
N ALA A 137 -12.55 2.25 -10.67
CA ALA A 137 -11.87 3.11 -9.72
C ALA A 137 -12.28 2.77 -8.27
N ASN A 138 -13.57 2.55 -8.02
CA ASN A 138 -14.07 2.14 -6.71
C ASN A 138 -13.59 0.74 -6.30
N GLN A 139 -13.56 -0.22 -7.24
CA GLN A 139 -13.05 -1.57 -6.97
C GLN A 139 -11.58 -1.54 -6.54
N HIS A 140 -10.73 -0.78 -7.23
CA HIS A 140 -9.32 -0.64 -6.86
C HIS A 140 -9.14 0.08 -5.53
N LEU A 141 -9.96 1.10 -5.25
CA LEU A 141 -9.94 1.83 -3.99
C LEU A 141 -10.35 0.96 -2.80
N GLU A 142 -11.39 0.13 -2.97
CA GLU A 142 -11.82 -0.84 -1.95
C GLU A 142 -10.70 -1.86 -1.67
N ARG A 143 -10.08 -2.39 -2.72
CA ARG A 143 -8.94 -3.29 -2.57
C ARG A 143 -7.76 -2.64 -1.87
N ALA A 144 -7.48 -1.37 -2.14
CA ALA A 144 -6.48 -0.61 -1.41
C ALA A 144 -6.85 -0.45 0.08
N SER A 145 -8.12 -0.18 0.38
CA SER A 145 -8.64 -0.05 1.75
C SER A 145 -8.47 -1.33 2.57
N GLU A 146 -8.75 -2.50 1.98
CA GLU A 146 -8.56 -3.79 2.63
C GLU A 146 -7.10 -4.03 3.03
N LEU A 147 -6.17 -3.60 2.18
CA LEU A 147 -4.73 -3.78 2.36
C LEU A 147 -4.11 -2.72 3.29
N SER A 148 -4.76 -1.57 3.47
CA SER A 148 -4.26 -0.42 4.23
C SER A 148 -4.68 -0.41 5.69
N THR A 149 -4.75 -1.58 6.34
CA THR A 149 -5.22 -1.70 7.75
C THR A 149 -4.39 -0.89 8.75
N LYS A 150 -3.11 -0.62 8.43
CA LYS A 150 -2.18 0.08 9.33
C LYS A 150 -2.18 1.60 9.17
N ASP A 151 -2.43 2.09 7.95
CA ASP A 151 -2.37 3.51 7.62
C ASP A 151 -3.45 3.84 6.58
N PRO A 152 -4.66 4.23 7.00
CA PRO A 152 -5.76 4.48 6.09
C PRO A 152 -5.65 5.85 5.38
N ILE A 153 -4.74 6.72 5.80
CA ILE A 153 -4.71 8.13 5.35
C ILE A 153 -4.56 8.26 3.83
N PRO A 154 -3.63 7.55 3.15
CA PRO A 154 -3.51 7.66 1.70
C PRO A 154 -4.76 7.20 0.94
N VAL A 155 -5.46 6.19 1.46
CA VAL A 155 -6.70 5.68 0.88
C VAL A 155 -7.81 6.72 1.00
N GLU A 156 -7.97 7.33 2.17
CA GLU A 156 -9.01 8.34 2.40
C GLU A 156 -8.72 9.65 1.64
N ILE A 157 -7.47 10.08 1.54
CA ILE A 157 -7.08 11.21 0.66
C ILE A 157 -7.47 10.92 -0.79
N THR A 158 -7.14 9.72 -1.27
CA THR A 158 -7.48 9.30 -2.64
C THR A 158 -8.99 9.26 -2.83
N ARG A 159 -9.74 8.69 -1.88
CA ARG A 159 -11.22 8.66 -1.88
C ARG A 159 -11.80 10.06 -2.07
N VAL A 160 -11.38 11.03 -1.25
CA VAL A 160 -11.84 12.42 -1.33
C VAL A 160 -11.49 13.05 -2.68
N ARG A 161 -10.27 12.81 -3.19
CA ARG A 161 -9.86 13.30 -4.51
C ARG A 161 -10.76 12.76 -5.62
N LEU A 162 -11.09 11.47 -5.59
CA LEU A 162 -12.01 10.85 -6.56
C LEU A 162 -13.42 11.45 -6.43
N GLN A 163 -13.93 11.65 -5.22
CA GLN A 163 -15.24 12.27 -4.97
C GLN A 163 -15.30 13.70 -5.54
N LEU A 164 -14.27 14.52 -5.33
CA LEU A 164 -14.19 15.85 -5.92
C LEU A 164 -14.12 15.81 -7.45
N ALA A 165 -13.39 14.86 -8.02
CA ALA A 165 -13.33 14.67 -9.46
C ALA A 165 -14.70 14.31 -10.08
N ARG A 166 -15.57 13.64 -9.31
CA ARG A 166 -16.94 13.25 -9.68
C ARG A 166 -18.00 14.31 -9.34
N ASN A 167 -17.60 15.47 -8.82
CA ASN A 167 -18.52 16.49 -8.29
C ASN A 167 -19.41 16.00 -7.13
N GLU A 168 -19.01 14.94 -6.42
CA GLU A 168 -19.65 14.46 -5.19
C GLU A 168 -19.25 15.35 -3.99
N ASN A 169 -19.51 16.65 -4.11
CA ASN A 169 -18.93 17.69 -3.25
C ASN A 169 -19.29 17.51 -1.76
N HIS A 170 -20.51 17.08 -1.45
CA HIS A 170 -20.92 16.81 -0.06
C HIS A 170 -20.21 15.60 0.55
N ALA A 171 -20.02 14.53 -0.23
CA ALA A 171 -19.28 13.35 0.23
C ALA A 171 -17.79 13.69 0.44
N ALA A 172 -17.22 14.45 -0.49
CA ALA A 172 -15.86 14.96 -0.38
C ALA A 172 -15.67 15.83 0.88
N ARG A 173 -16.61 16.75 1.16
CA ARG A 173 -16.58 17.58 2.37
C ARG A 173 -16.54 16.73 3.64
N HIS A 174 -17.44 15.76 3.76
CA HIS A 174 -17.43 14.85 4.91
C HIS A 174 -16.12 14.06 5.04
N GLY A 175 -15.55 13.62 3.91
CA GLY A 175 -14.26 12.93 3.93
C GLY A 175 -13.11 13.83 4.39
N VAL A 176 -13.08 15.08 3.92
CA VAL A 176 -12.12 16.10 4.37
C VAL A 176 -12.26 16.38 5.87
N ASP A 177 -13.47 16.58 6.37
CA ASP A 177 -13.70 16.91 7.79
C ASP A 177 -13.08 15.85 8.70
N ARG A 178 -13.28 14.56 8.37
CA ARG A 178 -12.63 13.44 9.08
C ARG A 178 -11.11 13.43 8.93
N LEU A 179 -10.59 13.74 7.73
CA LEU A 179 -9.14 13.80 7.49
C LEU A 179 -8.47 14.93 8.28
N LEU A 180 -9.16 16.06 8.49
CA LEU A 180 -8.67 17.19 9.28
C LEU A 180 -8.67 16.88 10.78
N GLU A 181 -9.57 16.05 11.29
CA GLU A 181 -9.54 15.57 12.68
C GLU A 181 -8.26 14.76 12.97
N ILE A 182 -7.84 13.93 12.02
CA ILE A 182 -6.69 13.02 12.18
C ILE A 182 -5.38 13.73 11.80
N THR A 183 -5.39 14.50 10.71
CA THR A 183 -4.21 15.13 10.10
C THR A 183 -4.43 16.60 9.74
N PRO A 184 -4.62 17.49 10.74
CA PRO A 184 -5.04 18.88 10.52
C PRO A 184 -4.05 19.77 9.74
N ARG A 185 -2.80 19.33 9.57
CA ARG A 185 -1.73 20.08 8.89
C ARG A 185 -1.19 19.38 7.64
N HIS A 186 -1.85 18.33 7.16
CA HIS A 186 -1.38 17.64 5.96
C HIS A 186 -1.64 18.52 4.72
N PRO A 187 -0.61 18.91 3.93
CA PRO A 187 -0.76 19.87 2.85
C PRO A 187 -1.83 19.49 1.83
N GLU A 188 -1.87 18.21 1.44
CA GLU A 188 -2.85 17.74 0.46
C GLU A 188 -4.29 17.73 1.02
N VAL A 189 -4.46 17.44 2.31
CA VAL A 189 -5.78 17.46 2.94
C VAL A 189 -6.31 18.88 2.96
N LEU A 190 -5.46 19.86 3.26
CA LEU A 190 -5.82 21.27 3.24
C LEU A 190 -6.20 21.76 1.83
N ARG A 191 -5.49 21.33 0.78
CA ARG A 191 -5.86 21.65 -0.62
C ARG A 191 -7.21 21.03 -1.03
N LEU A 192 -7.46 19.77 -0.63
CA LEU A 192 -8.75 19.13 -0.88
C LEU A 192 -9.86 19.80 -0.07
N ALA A 193 -9.56 20.24 1.15
CA ALA A 193 -10.49 20.96 2.02
C ALA A 193 -10.92 22.29 1.42
N GLU A 194 -9.97 23.08 0.95
CA GLU A 194 -10.21 24.33 0.24
C GLU A 194 -11.22 24.10 -0.92
N GLN A 195 -10.95 23.13 -1.80
CA GLN A 195 -11.84 22.83 -2.92
C GLN A 195 -13.22 22.35 -2.47
N ALA A 196 -13.29 21.45 -1.49
CA ALA A 196 -14.55 20.90 -0.98
C ALA A 196 -15.41 21.99 -0.33
N TYR A 197 -14.80 22.88 0.46
CA TYR A 197 -15.51 23.95 1.16
C TYR A 197 -16.00 25.03 0.19
N ILE A 198 -15.18 25.43 -0.79
CA ILE A 198 -15.61 26.39 -1.82
C ILE A 198 -16.81 25.84 -2.60
N ARG A 199 -16.73 24.58 -3.05
CA ARG A 199 -17.80 23.96 -3.86
C ARG A 199 -19.09 23.70 -3.10
N THR A 200 -19.03 23.58 -1.78
CA THR A 200 -20.21 23.35 -0.92
C THR A 200 -20.71 24.61 -0.22
N GLY A 201 -20.05 25.77 -0.41
CA GLY A 201 -20.37 27.00 0.31
C GLY A 201 -20.11 26.91 1.82
N ALA A 202 -19.19 26.06 2.25
CA ALA A 202 -18.84 25.86 3.66
C ALA A 202 -17.87 26.94 4.16
N TRP A 203 -18.28 28.21 4.05
CA TRP A 203 -17.39 29.35 4.25
C TRP A 203 -16.80 29.45 5.66
N GLY A 204 -17.57 29.10 6.70
CA GLY A 204 -17.06 29.05 8.08
C GLY A 204 -15.90 28.07 8.23
N SER A 205 -16.08 26.84 7.73
CA SER A 205 -15.03 25.81 7.74
C SER A 205 -13.82 26.21 6.90
N LEU A 206 -14.02 26.94 5.80
CA LEU A 206 -12.92 27.50 5.01
C LEU A 206 -12.09 28.50 5.83
N LEU A 207 -12.72 29.40 6.57
CA LEU A 207 -12.00 30.35 7.45
C LEU A 207 -11.20 29.63 8.54
N ASP A 208 -11.76 28.57 9.11
CA ASP A 208 -11.15 27.81 10.21
C ASP A 208 -9.84 27.11 9.78
N ILE A 209 -9.73 26.70 8.51
CA ILE A 209 -8.53 26.00 8.01
C ILE A 209 -7.38 26.94 7.60
N ILE A 210 -7.64 28.22 7.31
CA ILE A 210 -6.61 29.17 6.83
C ILE A 210 -5.40 29.27 7.77
N PRO A 211 -5.54 29.35 9.11
CA PRO A 211 -4.39 29.35 10.01
C PRO A 211 -3.56 28.06 9.93
N SER A 212 -4.20 26.92 9.67
CA SER A 212 -3.52 25.65 9.46
C SER A 212 -2.82 25.60 8.11
N MET A 213 -3.40 26.20 7.06
CA MET A 213 -2.75 26.39 5.75
C MET A 213 -1.48 27.22 5.88
N ALA A 214 -1.51 28.34 6.62
CA ALA A 214 -0.32 29.16 6.85
C ALA A 214 0.78 28.38 7.59
N LYS A 215 0.43 27.59 8.61
CA LYS A 215 1.40 26.76 9.35
C LYS A 215 2.00 25.61 8.53
N ALA A 216 1.27 25.13 7.53
CA ALA A 216 1.67 24.03 6.66
C ALA A 216 2.28 24.51 5.33
N ASP A 217 2.45 25.83 5.15
CA ASP A 217 2.94 26.47 3.93
C ASP A 217 2.12 26.08 2.68
N VAL A 218 0.79 26.07 2.83
CA VAL A 218 -0.15 25.78 1.74
C VAL A 218 -0.68 27.10 1.16
N GLY A 219 -0.35 27.36 -0.10
CA GLY A 219 -0.60 28.65 -0.75
C GLY A 219 0.41 29.71 -0.31
N ASP A 220 0.46 30.83 -1.02
CA ASP A 220 1.15 32.03 -0.52
C ASP A 220 0.21 32.85 0.37
N ASP A 221 0.74 33.93 0.96
CA ASP A 221 -0.05 34.82 1.82
C ASP A 221 -1.19 35.50 1.04
N GLU A 222 -0.94 35.85 -0.22
CA GLU A 222 -1.94 36.49 -1.09
C GLU A 222 -3.12 35.56 -1.40
N HIS A 223 -2.86 34.29 -1.71
CA HIS A 223 -3.89 33.27 -1.91
C HIS A 223 -4.73 33.07 -0.65
N ARG A 224 -4.09 33.00 0.53
CA ARG A 224 -4.81 32.88 1.81
C ARG A 224 -5.68 34.10 2.12
N ASP A 225 -5.19 35.30 1.82
CA ASP A 225 -5.96 36.53 1.98
C ASP A 225 -7.16 36.57 1.02
N GLU A 226 -6.99 36.10 -0.22
CA GLU A 226 -8.09 35.98 -1.18
C GLU A 226 -9.13 34.95 -0.72
N LEU A 227 -8.71 33.76 -0.26
CA LEU A 227 -9.62 32.77 0.31
C LEU A 227 -10.39 33.33 1.51
N GLN A 228 -9.72 34.11 2.36
CA GLN A 228 -10.36 34.75 3.49
C GLN A 228 -11.42 35.76 3.01
N ARG A 229 -11.11 36.61 2.02
CA ARG A 229 -12.08 37.55 1.44
C ARG A 229 -13.29 36.82 0.86
N LEU A 230 -13.04 35.80 0.05
CA LEU A 230 -14.06 34.99 -0.61
C LEU A 230 -14.99 34.34 0.42
N ALA A 231 -14.45 33.76 1.48
CA ALA A 231 -15.25 33.15 2.54
C ALA A 231 -16.11 34.18 3.29
N TRP A 232 -15.57 35.37 3.59
CA TRP A 232 -16.37 36.43 4.23
C TRP A 232 -17.50 36.93 3.35
N ILE A 233 -17.24 37.15 2.06
CA ILE A 233 -18.29 37.53 1.09
C ILE A 233 -19.33 36.42 0.99
N GLY A 234 -18.90 35.16 0.92
CA GLY A 234 -19.81 34.01 0.91
C GLY A 234 -20.72 33.95 2.15
N LEU A 235 -20.19 34.24 3.35
CA LEU A 235 -20.97 34.34 4.58
C LEU A 235 -21.97 35.51 4.54
N MET A 236 -21.60 36.64 3.93
CA MET A 236 -22.51 37.78 3.76
C MET A 236 -23.67 37.43 2.85
N VAL A 237 -23.41 36.73 1.75
CA VAL A 237 -24.46 36.25 0.83
C VAL A 237 -25.38 35.26 1.55
N GLN A 238 -24.84 34.34 2.35
CA GLN A 238 -25.66 33.41 3.16
C GLN A 238 -26.50 34.15 4.21
N ALA A 239 -25.91 35.08 4.96
CA ALA A 239 -26.62 35.86 5.96
C ALA A 239 -27.74 36.73 5.33
N ARG A 240 -27.51 37.26 4.14
CA ARG A 240 -28.53 37.99 3.36
C ARG A 240 -29.67 37.06 2.93
N ALA A 241 -29.34 35.87 2.42
CA ALA A 241 -30.34 34.89 1.99
C ALA A 241 -31.22 34.40 3.15
N ASP A 242 -30.63 34.20 4.33
CA ASP A 242 -31.34 33.65 5.49
C ASP A 242 -32.14 34.70 6.27
N LEU A 243 -31.62 35.94 6.38
CA LEU A 243 -32.14 36.95 7.32
C LEU A 243 -32.53 38.29 6.65
N GLY A 244 -32.41 38.39 5.32
CA GLY A 244 -32.68 39.61 4.57
C GLY A 244 -31.68 40.74 4.82
N SER A 245 -32.02 41.94 4.35
CA SER A 245 -31.15 43.13 4.40
C SER A 245 -30.86 43.60 5.85
N ASP A 246 -31.86 43.58 6.72
CA ASP A 246 -31.71 43.98 8.13
C ASP A 246 -30.99 42.93 8.97
N GLY A 247 -31.16 41.65 8.62
CA GLY A 247 -30.38 40.56 9.16
C GLY A 247 -28.90 40.66 8.83
N LEU A 248 -28.57 41.01 7.58
CA LEU A 248 -27.20 41.26 7.14
C LEU A 248 -26.55 42.42 7.92
N LYS A 249 -27.27 43.55 8.12
CA LYS A 249 -26.78 44.67 8.94
C LYS A 249 -26.47 44.24 10.38
N THR A 250 -27.32 43.40 10.96
CA THR A 250 -27.14 42.89 12.33
C THR A 250 -25.96 41.93 12.42
N TRP A 251 -25.86 41.00 11.46
CA TRP A 251 -24.72 40.10 11.33
C TRP A 251 -23.40 40.86 11.17
N TRP A 252 -23.36 41.89 10.32
CA TRP A 252 -22.18 42.74 10.10
C TRP A 252 -21.75 43.44 11.40
N LYS A 253 -22.69 44.02 12.15
CA LYS A 253 -22.40 44.68 13.43
C LYS A 253 -21.78 43.73 14.47
N ASN A 254 -22.15 42.46 14.43
CA ASN A 254 -21.64 41.43 15.33
C ASN A 254 -20.23 40.93 14.94
N GLN A 255 -19.69 41.33 13.78
CA GLN A 255 -18.34 40.95 13.37
C GLN A 255 -17.26 41.78 14.10
N SER A 256 -16.07 41.17 14.20
CA SER A 256 -14.91 41.81 14.84
C SER A 256 -14.56 43.14 14.16
N ARG A 257 -13.97 44.08 14.92
CA ARG A 257 -13.51 45.35 14.37
C ARG A 257 -12.48 45.15 13.24
N LYS A 258 -11.60 44.15 13.38
CA LYS A 258 -10.59 43.82 12.37
C LYS A 258 -11.24 43.43 11.04
N THR A 259 -12.26 42.57 11.08
CA THR A 259 -13.03 42.15 9.89
C THR A 259 -13.75 43.36 9.27
N ARG A 260 -14.43 44.17 10.08
CA ARG A 260 -15.19 45.33 9.58
C ARG A 260 -14.34 46.45 8.97
N GLN A 261 -13.05 46.51 9.30
CA GLN A 261 -12.12 47.53 8.77
C GLN A 261 -11.43 47.10 7.47
N GLN A 262 -11.65 45.87 6.99
CA GLN A 262 -11.12 45.44 5.71
C GLN A 262 -11.88 46.12 4.56
N VAL A 263 -11.18 46.96 3.79
CA VAL A 263 -11.75 47.74 2.67
C VAL A 263 -12.54 46.85 1.69
N PRO A 264 -12.05 45.68 1.25
CA PRO A 264 -12.80 44.83 0.31
C PRO A 264 -14.14 44.35 0.87
N LEU A 265 -14.22 44.08 2.17
CA LEU A 265 -15.46 43.65 2.81
C LEU A 265 -16.45 44.80 3.01
N GLN A 266 -15.96 46.02 3.22
CA GLN A 266 -16.82 47.21 3.26
C GLN A 266 -17.45 47.50 1.90
N VAL A 267 -16.69 47.35 0.81
CA VAL A 267 -17.20 47.49 -0.56
C VAL A 267 -18.28 46.44 -0.82
N ALA A 268 -18.00 45.17 -0.55
CA ALA A 268 -18.99 44.10 -0.71
C ALA A 268 -20.26 44.33 0.13
N MET A 269 -20.12 44.87 1.34
CA MET A 269 -21.26 45.23 2.20
C MET A 269 -22.10 46.35 1.59
N ALA A 270 -21.46 47.38 1.05
CA ALA A 270 -22.14 48.48 0.40
C ALA A 270 -22.89 48.03 -0.87
N GLU A 271 -22.24 47.23 -1.71
CA GLU A 271 -22.84 46.64 -2.91
C GLU A 271 -24.09 45.79 -2.57
N HIS A 272 -23.98 44.91 -1.58
CA HIS A 272 -25.13 44.10 -1.15
C HIS A 272 -26.28 44.90 -0.56
N LEU A 273 -26.02 46.05 0.07
CA LEU A 273 -27.07 46.94 0.57
C LEU A 273 -27.76 47.71 -0.55
N ILE A 274 -27.00 48.20 -1.55
CA ILE A 274 -27.55 48.89 -2.72
C ILE A 274 -28.48 47.95 -3.49
N GLU A 275 -28.06 46.71 -3.75
CA GLU A 275 -28.91 45.70 -4.41
C GLU A 275 -30.18 45.32 -3.61
N CYS A 276 -30.21 45.58 -2.30
CA CYS A 276 -31.43 45.36 -1.51
C CYS A 276 -32.39 46.54 -1.62
N ASP A 277 -31.88 47.78 -1.58
CA ASP A 277 -32.70 49.00 -1.71
C ASP A 277 -33.34 49.09 -3.11
N ASP A 278 -32.65 48.64 -4.16
CA ASP A 278 -33.18 48.62 -5.54
C ASP A 278 -34.34 47.62 -5.76
N ASN A 279 -34.55 46.66 -4.85
CA ASN A 279 -35.65 45.68 -4.94
C ASN A 279 -36.93 46.12 -4.19
N ASP A 280 -36.89 47.21 -3.42
CA ASP A 280 -38.03 47.74 -2.66
C ASP A 280 -38.78 48.88 -3.41
N THR A 281 -38.52 49.08 -4.70
CA THR A 281 -39.26 50.01 -5.61
C THR A 281 -40.00 49.27 -6.72
#